data_AF-A0A955DYL6-F1
#
_entry.id   AF-A0A955DYL6-F1
#
_cell.length_a   1.000
_cell.length_b   1.000
_cell.length_c   1.000
_cell.angle_alpha   90.00
_cell.angle_beta   90.00
_cell.angle_gamma   90.00
#
_symmetry.space_group_name_H-M   'P 1'
#
loop_
_entity.id
_entity.type
_entity.pdbx_description
1 polymer ?
#
loop_
_entity_poly.entity_id
_entity_poly.type
_entity_poly.pdbx_seq_one_letter_code
_entity_poly.pdbx_strand_id
1 'polypeptide(L)'
;DAEGSGAALDYVLGPDADWQQYDERGATVATPSDPARETWEFAARIHDYWNFTFDRDSYDGRGSTLDAIVRFDQKPGNASFVNERMFFATGMHALDVYQHEFTHAVIERTARLSKTGEAGTVAEALCDFFAVMIEPETIAPWGIGETTVRGTFRNHRIPNGPSTLAGRVQLWSSGEGECMVPDDCGPDRTCVEPDGECASIFCVPLTCVDTRCVELPDRCANDSGHIHDNAMVVGHVLYQMTDGTVSSDLGTRDGIGSVKAEQIVYRALTEGYLGPASGYRQLASALEFACSDFLLRGTLGTGPTFDITPEDCGVVINAFHNAGMRSFPDGDYDAVPDNRDNCPGIANPEQDDIECLRVRIDGVSAMNVRDRETFTALIEGGTPPYSIRW
;
A
#
# COMPACT_ATOMS: atom_id res chain seq x y z
N ASP A 1 -14.50 -14.04 -29.61
CA ASP A 1 -15.85 -14.59 -29.81
C ASP A 1 -16.79 -14.14 -28.69
N ALA A 2 -17.52 -13.05 -28.93
CA ALA A 2 -18.57 -12.54 -28.04
C ALA A 2 -19.88 -12.27 -28.81
N GLU A 3 -20.15 -13.04 -29.87
CA GLU A 3 -21.38 -12.89 -30.68
C GLU A 3 -22.61 -13.64 -30.10
N GLY A 4 -22.60 -14.00 -28.81
CA GLY A 4 -23.51 -15.04 -28.29
C GLY A 4 -24.58 -14.65 -27.28
N SER A 5 -24.53 -13.48 -26.62
CA SER A 5 -25.49 -13.13 -25.57
C SER A 5 -26.14 -11.78 -25.86
N GLY A 6 -27.44 -11.77 -26.10
CA GLY A 6 -28.26 -10.57 -26.38
C GLY A 6 -28.44 -9.61 -25.20
N ALA A 7 -27.37 -9.33 -24.45
CA ALA A 7 -27.29 -8.20 -23.54
C ALA A 7 -26.69 -7.00 -24.29
N ALA A 8 -27.34 -5.85 -24.24
CA ALA A 8 -26.87 -4.60 -24.83
C ALA A 8 -25.65 -4.08 -24.04
N LEU A 9 -24.44 -4.34 -24.54
CA LEU A 9 -23.18 -3.78 -24.03
C LEU A 9 -23.04 -2.33 -24.51
N ASP A 10 -22.30 -1.45 -23.83
CA ASP A 10 -21.80 -0.21 -24.47
C ASP A 10 -20.28 -0.15 -24.36
N TYR A 11 -19.64 0.55 -25.30
CA TYR A 11 -18.19 0.71 -25.38
C TYR A 11 -17.77 2.16 -25.16
N VAL A 12 -16.71 2.34 -24.36
CA VAL A 12 -16.02 3.61 -24.12
C VAL A 12 -14.54 3.42 -24.45
N LEU A 13 -13.97 4.29 -25.30
CA LEU A 13 -12.52 4.31 -25.59
C LEU A 13 -11.80 5.33 -24.69
N GLY A 14 -10.62 4.92 -24.21
CA GLY A 14 -9.65 5.79 -23.52
C GLY A 14 -9.00 6.86 -24.41
N PRO A 15 -7.98 7.57 -23.92
CA PRO A 15 -7.68 8.96 -24.28
C PRO A 15 -6.88 9.09 -25.59
N ASP A 16 -7.56 8.97 -26.73
CA ASP A 16 -7.11 9.58 -27.98
C ASP A 16 -7.82 10.93 -28.21
N ALA A 17 -7.21 11.81 -29.01
CA ALA A 17 -7.67 13.19 -29.25
C ALA A 17 -9.11 13.31 -29.78
N ASP A 18 -9.66 12.22 -30.30
CA ASP A 18 -11.04 12.10 -30.78
C ASP A 18 -11.83 11.21 -29.82
N TRP A 19 -12.06 11.65 -28.59
CA TRP A 19 -12.92 11.00 -27.58
C TRP A 19 -14.28 10.58 -28.20
N GLN A 20 -14.36 9.37 -28.76
CA GLN A 20 -15.53 8.86 -29.47
C GLN A 20 -16.29 7.86 -28.59
N GLN A 21 -17.61 8.01 -28.59
CA GLN A 21 -18.55 7.16 -27.86
C GLN A 21 -19.20 6.18 -28.83
N TYR A 22 -19.34 4.91 -28.45
CA TYR A 22 -19.83 3.85 -29.33
C TYR A 22 -21.05 3.14 -28.73
N ASP A 23 -21.97 2.70 -29.60
CA ASP A 23 -23.10 1.85 -29.20
C ASP A 23 -22.70 0.39 -28.98
N GLU A 24 -23.70 -0.42 -28.64
CA GLU A 24 -23.67 -1.86 -28.46
C GLU A 24 -23.13 -2.70 -29.63
N ARG A 25 -22.85 -2.08 -30.77
CA ARG A 25 -22.28 -2.72 -31.98
C ARG A 25 -20.95 -2.11 -32.39
N GLY A 26 -20.39 -1.21 -31.57
CA GLY A 26 -19.15 -0.52 -31.87
C GLY A 26 -19.31 0.57 -32.93
N ALA A 27 -20.52 1.09 -33.17
CA ALA A 27 -20.74 2.23 -34.05
C ALA A 27 -20.72 3.55 -33.27
N THR A 28 -20.05 4.58 -33.81
CA THR A 28 -20.01 5.92 -33.19
C THR A 28 -21.43 6.48 -33.02
N VAL A 29 -21.79 6.95 -31.83
CA VAL A 29 -23.12 7.53 -31.54
C VAL A 29 -23.07 8.97 -31.06
N ALA A 30 -24.10 9.74 -31.42
CA ALA A 30 -24.25 11.15 -31.04
C ALA A 30 -24.81 11.36 -29.61
N THR A 31 -25.49 10.35 -29.05
CA THR A 31 -26.06 10.36 -27.71
C THR A 31 -25.98 8.93 -27.12
N PRO A 32 -24.97 8.62 -26.30
CA PRO A 32 -24.85 7.30 -25.67
C PRO A 32 -25.88 7.13 -24.55
N SER A 33 -25.97 5.92 -23.99
CA SER A 33 -26.70 5.70 -22.75
C SER A 33 -26.06 6.48 -21.58
N ASP A 34 -26.84 6.77 -20.52
CA ASP A 34 -26.32 7.46 -19.34
C ASP A 34 -25.10 6.73 -18.72
N PRO A 35 -25.10 5.39 -18.51
CA PRO A 35 -23.94 4.67 -17.98
C PRO A 35 -22.67 4.80 -18.82
N ALA A 36 -22.77 4.80 -20.16
CA ALA A 36 -21.61 4.93 -21.03
C ALA A 36 -21.05 6.36 -21.02
N ARG A 37 -21.92 7.38 -20.95
CA ARG A 37 -21.49 8.78 -20.76
C ARG A 37 -20.78 8.96 -19.42
N GLU A 38 -21.37 8.49 -18.32
CA GLU A 38 -20.78 8.61 -16.98
C GLU A 38 -19.43 7.91 -16.90
N THR A 39 -19.34 6.70 -17.45
CA THR A 39 -18.08 5.94 -17.54
C THR A 39 -17.02 6.66 -18.36
N TRP A 40 -17.42 7.37 -19.42
CA TRP A 40 -16.53 8.23 -20.20
C TRP A 40 -16.04 9.45 -19.41
N GLU A 41 -16.90 10.08 -18.61
CA GLU A 41 -16.51 11.19 -17.72
C GLU A 41 -15.53 10.71 -16.63
N PHE A 42 -15.73 9.51 -16.09
CA PHE A 42 -14.77 8.89 -15.16
C PHE A 42 -13.43 8.60 -15.83
N ALA A 43 -13.43 8.06 -17.06
CA ALA A 43 -12.20 7.82 -17.83
C ALA A 43 -11.37 9.10 -18.02
N ALA A 44 -12.03 10.22 -18.35
CA ALA A 44 -11.38 11.52 -18.49
C ALA A 44 -10.78 12.00 -17.16
N ARG A 45 -11.53 11.93 -16.07
CA ARG A 45 -11.06 12.31 -14.74
C ARG A 45 -9.87 11.47 -14.27
N ILE A 46 -9.92 10.16 -14.52
CA ILE A 46 -8.84 9.21 -14.18
C ILE A 46 -7.59 9.53 -14.98
N HIS A 47 -7.72 9.71 -16.30
CA HIS A 47 -6.60 10.11 -17.14
C HIS A 47 -5.94 11.40 -16.62
N ASP A 48 -6.75 12.43 -16.36
CA ASP A 48 -6.27 13.71 -15.85
C ASP A 48 -5.59 13.57 -14.48
N TYR A 49 -6.14 12.74 -13.58
CA TYR A 49 -5.52 12.43 -12.29
C TYR A 49 -4.11 11.82 -12.47
N TRP A 50 -3.95 10.78 -13.27
CA TRP A 50 -2.64 10.16 -13.48
C TRP A 50 -1.66 11.10 -14.21
N ASN A 51 -2.14 11.88 -15.17
CA ASN A 51 -1.32 12.82 -15.91
C ASN A 51 -0.84 13.99 -15.03
N PHE A 52 -1.75 14.67 -14.33
CA PHE A 52 -1.40 15.84 -13.53
C PHE A 52 -0.71 15.50 -12.21
N THR A 53 -1.06 14.38 -11.57
CA THR A 53 -0.47 14.00 -10.28
C THR A 53 0.88 13.33 -10.46
N PHE A 54 1.08 12.55 -11.53
CA PHE A 54 2.26 11.69 -11.67
C PHE A 54 3.05 11.85 -12.97
N ASP A 55 2.66 12.79 -13.85
CA ASP A 55 3.20 12.91 -15.22
C ASP A 55 3.11 11.58 -16.00
N ARG A 56 2.04 10.81 -15.73
CA ARG A 56 1.82 9.50 -16.34
C ARG A 56 0.79 9.59 -17.44
N ASP A 57 1.23 9.36 -18.67
CA ASP A 57 0.36 9.30 -19.85
C ASP A 57 -0.33 7.92 -19.99
N SER A 58 -1.55 7.79 -19.46
CA SER A 58 -2.34 6.55 -19.45
C SER A 58 -1.73 5.39 -18.63
N TYR A 59 -2.36 4.21 -18.66
CA TYR A 59 -2.01 3.06 -17.84
C TYR A 59 -0.62 2.49 -18.14
N ASP A 60 -0.07 2.74 -19.32
CA ASP A 60 1.24 2.24 -19.76
C ASP A 60 2.33 3.33 -19.81
N GLY A 61 1.98 4.60 -19.55
CA GLY A 61 2.89 5.73 -19.65
C GLY A 61 3.21 6.14 -21.10
N ARG A 62 2.37 5.75 -22.08
CA ARG A 62 2.59 5.99 -23.52
C ARG A 62 1.34 6.48 -24.25
N GLY A 63 0.29 6.88 -23.53
CA GLY A 63 -0.95 7.38 -24.11
C GLY A 63 -1.81 6.31 -24.77
N SER A 64 -1.62 5.03 -24.41
CA SER A 64 -2.44 3.96 -24.97
C SER A 64 -3.91 4.11 -24.56
N THR A 65 -4.82 3.82 -25.49
CA THR A 65 -6.25 3.73 -25.22
C THR A 65 -6.57 2.48 -24.40
N LEU A 66 -7.60 2.57 -23.55
CA LEU A 66 -8.12 1.44 -22.80
C LEU A 66 -9.64 1.34 -22.97
N ASP A 67 -10.13 0.19 -23.42
CA ASP A 67 -11.57 -0.02 -23.64
C ASP A 67 -12.27 -0.27 -22.30
N ALA A 68 -13.38 0.43 -22.05
CA ALA A 68 -14.32 0.12 -20.97
C ALA A 68 -15.67 -0.33 -21.53
N ILE A 69 -16.15 -1.48 -21.06
CA ILE A 69 -17.38 -2.11 -21.50
C ILE A 69 -18.37 -2.13 -20.33
N VAL A 70 -19.50 -1.44 -20.48
CA VAL A 70 -20.55 -1.38 -19.44
C VAL A 70 -21.74 -2.27 -19.77
N ARG A 71 -22.56 -2.56 -18.75
CA ARG A 71 -23.66 -3.55 -18.80
C ARG A 71 -23.19 -4.94 -19.19
N PHE A 72 -21.96 -5.27 -18.80
CA PHE A 72 -21.36 -6.58 -19.03
C PHE A 72 -21.89 -7.61 -18.02
N ASP A 73 -23.15 -8.01 -18.18
CA ASP A 73 -23.86 -8.86 -17.22
C ASP A 73 -23.55 -10.37 -17.37
N GLN A 74 -22.44 -10.72 -18.03
CA GLN A 74 -21.91 -12.10 -17.98
C GLN A 74 -21.39 -12.46 -16.58
N LYS A 75 -21.03 -11.45 -15.78
CA LYS A 75 -20.71 -11.58 -14.34
C LYS A 75 -21.44 -10.50 -13.54
N PRO A 76 -22.74 -10.68 -13.25
CA PRO A 76 -23.54 -9.69 -12.53
C PRO A 76 -22.91 -9.28 -11.20
N GLY A 77 -22.98 -7.99 -10.86
CA GLY A 77 -22.47 -7.46 -9.60
C GLY A 77 -20.93 -7.41 -9.50
N ASN A 78 -20.22 -7.48 -10.63
CA ASN A 78 -18.77 -7.42 -10.67
C ASN A 78 -18.24 -6.37 -11.67
N ALA A 79 -16.99 -5.95 -11.44
CA ALA A 79 -16.15 -5.25 -12.40
C ALA A 79 -14.83 -6.02 -12.56
N SER A 80 -14.12 -5.83 -13.66
CA SER A 80 -12.80 -6.47 -13.84
C SER A 80 -11.99 -5.86 -14.98
N PHE A 81 -10.67 -5.78 -14.80
CA PHE A 81 -9.68 -5.59 -15.86
C PHE A 81 -9.09 -6.92 -16.34
N VAL A 82 -9.31 -7.25 -17.62
CA VAL A 82 -8.82 -8.49 -18.24
C VAL A 82 -8.46 -8.24 -19.71
N ASN A 83 -7.28 -8.69 -20.13
CA ASN A 83 -6.80 -8.61 -21.53
C ASN A 83 -6.88 -7.17 -22.08
N GLU A 84 -6.37 -6.19 -21.32
CA GLU A 84 -6.32 -4.78 -21.73
C GLU A 84 -7.71 -4.17 -21.99
N ARG A 85 -8.73 -4.66 -21.27
CA ARG A 85 -10.09 -4.10 -21.27
C ARG A 85 -10.67 -4.13 -19.88
N MET A 86 -11.50 -3.14 -19.57
CA MET A 86 -12.29 -3.08 -18.35
C MET A 86 -13.73 -3.47 -18.65
N PHE A 87 -14.34 -4.23 -17.73
CA PHE A 87 -15.70 -4.71 -17.84
C PHE A 87 -16.46 -4.32 -16.58
N PHE A 88 -17.63 -3.72 -16.73
CA PHE A 88 -18.49 -3.33 -15.63
C PHE A 88 -19.88 -3.91 -15.84
N ALA A 89 -20.34 -4.73 -14.89
CA ALA A 89 -21.73 -5.16 -14.86
C ALA A 89 -22.67 -3.97 -14.63
N THR A 90 -23.95 -4.15 -14.92
CA THR A 90 -24.99 -3.14 -14.67
C THR A 90 -24.94 -2.69 -13.21
N GLY A 91 -24.77 -1.38 -12.99
CA GLY A 91 -24.69 -0.79 -11.65
C GLY A 91 -23.33 -0.84 -10.94
N MET A 92 -22.27 -1.32 -11.61
CA MET A 92 -20.91 -1.42 -11.05
C MET A 92 -19.94 -0.36 -11.62
N HIS A 93 -20.42 0.58 -12.44
CA HIS A 93 -19.61 1.66 -13.02
C HIS A 93 -19.57 2.84 -12.04
N ALA A 94 -18.72 2.75 -11.02
CA ALA A 94 -18.42 3.84 -10.09
C ALA A 94 -17.00 4.37 -10.35
N LEU A 95 -16.72 5.61 -9.91
CA LEU A 95 -15.42 6.25 -10.17
C LEU A 95 -14.27 5.50 -9.49
N ASP A 96 -14.44 5.16 -8.23
CA ASP A 96 -13.48 4.42 -7.42
C ASP A 96 -13.29 2.98 -7.96
N VAL A 97 -14.37 2.31 -8.37
CA VAL A 97 -14.32 1.00 -9.02
C VAL A 97 -13.60 1.07 -10.36
N TYR A 98 -13.88 2.09 -11.19
CA TYR A 98 -13.12 2.29 -12.44
C TYR A 98 -11.64 2.51 -12.12
N GLN A 99 -11.32 3.41 -11.19
CA GLN A 99 -9.95 3.71 -10.81
C GLN A 99 -9.22 2.48 -10.26
N HIS A 100 -9.89 1.62 -9.50
CA HIS A 100 -9.39 0.33 -9.04
C HIS A 100 -9.01 -0.56 -10.24
N GLU A 101 -9.92 -0.74 -11.21
CA GLU A 101 -9.64 -1.54 -12.41
C GLU A 101 -8.54 -0.93 -13.30
N PHE A 102 -8.50 0.40 -13.41
CA PHE A 102 -7.45 1.10 -14.13
C PHE A 102 -6.08 0.91 -13.45
N THR A 103 -6.06 0.89 -12.12
CA THR A 103 -4.83 0.67 -11.36
C THR A 103 -4.28 -0.74 -11.58
N HIS A 104 -5.12 -1.76 -11.77
CA HIS A 104 -4.64 -3.07 -12.23
C HIS A 104 -3.90 -2.98 -13.57
N ALA A 105 -4.39 -2.17 -14.52
CA ALA A 105 -3.71 -1.94 -15.79
C ALA A 105 -2.35 -1.26 -15.59
N VAL A 106 -2.25 -0.30 -14.66
CA VAL A 106 -0.97 0.32 -14.28
C VAL A 106 -0.02 -0.72 -13.69
N ILE A 107 -0.47 -1.54 -12.74
CA ILE A 107 0.32 -2.60 -12.10
C ILE A 107 0.85 -3.60 -13.14
N GLU A 108 0.05 -4.02 -14.12
CA GLU A 108 0.49 -4.93 -15.19
C GLU A 108 1.59 -4.33 -16.08
N ARG A 109 1.68 -3.00 -16.16
CA ARG A 109 2.72 -2.28 -16.92
C ARG A 109 3.93 -1.88 -16.09
N THR A 110 3.86 -1.99 -14.75
CA THR A 110 4.92 -1.57 -13.83
C THR A 110 5.46 -2.76 -13.03
N ALA A 111 5.05 -2.94 -11.77
CA ALA A 111 5.54 -3.96 -10.85
C ALA A 111 5.14 -5.39 -11.22
N ARG A 112 4.08 -5.57 -12.02
CA ARG A 112 3.57 -6.87 -12.48
C ARG A 112 3.28 -7.85 -11.34
N LEU A 113 2.76 -7.34 -10.23
CA LEU A 113 2.37 -8.13 -9.05
C LEU A 113 1.50 -9.31 -9.46
N SER A 114 1.80 -10.50 -8.93
CA SER A 114 0.98 -11.70 -9.16
C SER A 114 -0.46 -11.45 -8.70
N LYS A 115 -1.46 -12.02 -9.38
CA LYS A 115 -2.88 -11.93 -9.00
C LYS A 115 -3.29 -12.96 -7.93
N THR A 116 -2.34 -13.39 -7.08
CA THR A 116 -2.53 -14.45 -6.09
C THR A 116 -1.64 -14.26 -4.87
N GLY A 117 -2.06 -14.75 -3.70
CA GLY A 117 -1.28 -14.70 -2.46
C GLY A 117 -0.93 -13.27 -2.03
N GLU A 118 0.14 -13.08 -1.27
CA GLU A 118 0.51 -11.75 -0.74
C GLU A 118 0.73 -10.71 -1.83
N ALA A 119 1.32 -11.08 -2.97
CA ALA A 119 1.51 -10.15 -4.08
C ALA A 119 0.17 -9.71 -4.69
N GLY A 120 -0.81 -10.63 -4.76
CA GLY A 120 -2.18 -10.30 -5.15
C GLY A 120 -2.86 -9.39 -4.15
N THR A 121 -2.70 -9.67 -2.87
CA THR A 121 -3.18 -8.81 -1.78
C THR A 121 -2.60 -7.39 -1.88
N VAL A 122 -1.29 -7.27 -2.12
CA VAL A 122 -0.63 -5.97 -2.31
C VAL A 122 -1.21 -5.28 -3.55
N ALA A 123 -1.44 -6.01 -4.65
CA ALA A 123 -2.04 -5.44 -5.85
C ALA A 123 -3.44 -4.88 -5.59
N GLU A 124 -4.33 -5.66 -4.97
CA GLU A 124 -5.69 -5.24 -4.60
C GLU A 124 -5.68 -4.01 -3.68
N ALA A 125 -4.81 -4.00 -2.67
CA ALA A 125 -4.71 -2.89 -1.74
C ALA A 125 -4.19 -1.61 -2.39
N LEU A 126 -3.26 -1.72 -3.35
CA LEU A 126 -2.80 -0.56 -4.13
C LEU A 126 -3.89 -0.06 -5.08
N CYS A 127 -4.68 -0.95 -5.70
CA CYS A 127 -5.84 -0.57 -6.49
C CYS A 127 -6.87 0.20 -5.65
N ASP A 128 -7.21 -0.29 -4.47
CA ASP A 128 -8.10 0.42 -3.55
C ASP A 128 -7.50 1.75 -3.06
N PHE A 129 -6.19 1.80 -2.79
CA PHE A 129 -5.52 3.03 -2.36
C PHE A 129 -5.71 4.13 -3.40
N PHE A 130 -5.35 3.89 -4.66
CA PHE A 130 -5.53 4.91 -5.71
C PHE A 130 -7.01 5.21 -6.00
N ALA A 131 -7.92 4.25 -5.80
CA ALA A 131 -9.36 4.47 -5.88
C ALA A 131 -9.87 5.46 -4.83
N VAL A 132 -9.39 5.35 -3.58
CA VAL A 132 -9.69 6.33 -2.52
C VAL A 132 -9.13 7.70 -2.87
N MET A 133 -7.90 7.77 -3.40
CA MET A 133 -7.21 9.04 -3.64
C MET A 133 -7.87 9.91 -4.71
N ILE A 134 -8.52 9.31 -5.72
CA ILE A 134 -9.23 10.10 -6.73
C ILE A 134 -10.63 10.52 -6.26
N GLU A 135 -11.23 9.81 -5.30
CA GLU A 135 -12.60 10.08 -4.85
C GLU A 135 -12.63 11.26 -3.86
N PRO A 136 -13.59 12.20 -3.97
CA PRO A 136 -13.74 13.24 -2.95
C PRO A 136 -14.06 12.63 -1.57
N GLU A 137 -13.29 13.00 -0.55
CA GLU A 137 -13.47 12.53 0.83
C GLU A 137 -14.90 12.69 1.38
N THR A 138 -15.71 13.59 0.81
CA THR A 138 -17.08 13.84 1.22
C THR A 138 -18.08 12.76 0.82
N ILE A 139 -17.71 11.81 -0.06
CA ILE A 139 -18.58 10.72 -0.52
C ILE A 139 -18.52 9.56 0.47
N ALA A 140 -17.38 8.89 0.59
CA ALA A 140 -17.11 7.92 1.65
C ALA A 140 -15.60 7.87 1.98
N PRO A 141 -15.16 8.45 3.10
CA PRO A 141 -13.76 8.37 3.51
C PRO A 141 -13.27 6.92 3.57
N TRP A 142 -12.29 6.59 2.74
CA TRP A 142 -11.68 5.26 2.63
C TRP A 142 -12.66 4.13 2.29
N GLY A 143 -13.83 4.45 1.73
CA GLY A 143 -14.79 3.48 1.22
C GLY A 143 -14.42 3.02 -0.19
N ILE A 144 -14.92 1.83 -0.55
CA ILE A 144 -14.93 1.35 -1.94
C ILE A 144 -16.33 0.81 -2.25
N GLY A 145 -16.94 1.32 -3.33
CA GLY A 145 -18.14 0.84 -3.96
C GLY A 145 -19.46 1.43 -3.44
N GLU A 146 -19.40 2.43 -2.57
CA GLU A 146 -20.56 3.14 -1.99
C GLU A 146 -21.54 3.66 -3.03
N THR A 147 -21.06 4.08 -4.20
CA THR A 147 -21.88 4.57 -5.31
C THR A 147 -22.34 3.48 -6.29
N THR A 148 -22.00 2.21 -6.04
CA THR A 148 -22.50 1.07 -6.82
C THR A 148 -23.82 0.53 -6.29
N VAL A 149 -24.48 -0.33 -7.06
CA VAL A 149 -25.68 -1.07 -6.62
C VAL A 149 -25.43 -2.04 -5.48
N ARG A 150 -24.17 -2.36 -5.17
CA ARG A 150 -23.80 -3.22 -4.03
C ARG A 150 -23.62 -2.43 -2.73
N GLY A 151 -23.46 -1.10 -2.83
CA GLY A 151 -22.99 -0.27 -1.73
C GLY A 151 -21.55 -0.60 -1.34
N THR A 152 -21.08 0.03 -0.25
CA THR A 152 -19.70 -0.12 0.22
C THR A 152 -19.38 -1.58 0.55
N PHE A 153 -18.47 -2.19 -0.19
CA PHE A 153 -18.02 -3.56 0.08
C PHE A 153 -16.72 -3.62 0.87
N ARG A 154 -15.91 -2.55 0.85
CA ARG A 154 -14.67 -2.43 1.61
C ARG A 154 -14.52 -1.04 2.24
N ASN A 155 -13.91 -0.95 3.42
CA ASN A 155 -13.58 0.34 4.04
C ASN A 155 -12.26 0.23 4.83
N HIS A 156 -11.24 0.97 4.42
CA HIS A 156 -9.89 0.86 4.98
C HIS A 156 -9.70 1.65 6.28
N ARG A 157 -10.60 2.57 6.63
CA ARG A 157 -10.59 3.26 7.94
C ARG A 157 -11.00 2.32 9.07
N ILE A 158 -11.91 1.40 8.79
CA ILE A 158 -12.44 0.43 9.77
C ILE A 158 -12.28 -0.97 9.18
N PRO A 159 -11.18 -1.68 9.46
CA PRO A 159 -10.99 -3.04 8.95
C PRO A 159 -12.04 -4.03 9.48
N ASN A 160 -12.82 -3.63 10.51
CA ASN A 160 -13.96 -4.34 11.09
C ASN A 160 -15.34 -3.65 10.84
N GLY A 161 -15.42 -2.68 9.91
CA GLY A 161 -16.63 -1.92 9.59
C GLY A 161 -17.62 -2.71 8.71
N PRO A 162 -18.75 -2.11 8.26
CA PRO A 162 -19.93 -2.81 7.72
C PRO A 162 -19.73 -3.55 6.39
N SER A 163 -18.48 -3.73 5.97
CA SER A 163 -18.08 -4.86 5.13
C SER A 163 -18.51 -6.19 5.77
N THR A 164 -18.69 -7.22 4.97
CA THR A 164 -19.00 -8.60 5.38
C THR A 164 -17.91 -9.27 6.25
N LEU A 165 -16.93 -8.51 6.75
CA LEU A 165 -15.72 -8.96 7.44
C LEU A 165 -15.66 -8.57 8.92
N ALA A 166 -16.73 -8.02 9.51
CA ALA A 166 -16.78 -7.81 10.97
C ALA A 166 -16.51 -9.14 11.71
N GLY A 167 -15.29 -9.29 12.27
CA GLY A 167 -14.82 -10.49 12.95
C GLY A 167 -13.85 -11.39 12.17
N ARG A 168 -13.55 -11.09 10.89
CA ARG A 168 -12.68 -11.90 10.00
C ARG A 168 -11.26 -11.34 9.83
N VAL A 169 -11.01 -10.08 10.20
CA VAL A 169 -9.68 -9.44 10.12
C VAL A 169 -9.31 -8.86 11.49
N GLN A 170 -8.39 -9.50 12.21
CA GLN A 170 -7.84 -8.98 13.48
C GLN A 170 -6.45 -8.38 13.25
N LEU A 171 -6.31 -7.08 13.45
CA LEU A 171 -5.02 -6.42 13.58
C LEU A 171 -4.58 -6.51 15.04
N TRP A 172 -3.45 -7.18 15.29
CA TRP A 172 -2.85 -7.26 16.63
C TRP A 172 -1.72 -6.25 16.74
N SER A 173 -1.81 -5.36 17.73
CA SER A 173 -0.75 -4.38 18.05
C SER A 173 0.38 -5.03 18.84
N SER A 174 1.58 -4.47 18.75
CA SER A 174 2.69 -4.82 19.64
C SER A 174 2.27 -4.64 21.10
N GLY A 175 2.43 -5.71 21.90
CA GLY A 175 2.17 -5.69 23.33
C GLY A 175 1.15 -6.71 23.83
N GLU A 176 0.28 -7.24 22.97
CA GLU A 176 -0.69 -8.27 23.37
C GLU A 176 -0.45 -9.57 22.59
N GLY A 177 0.08 -10.59 23.27
CA GLY A 177 -0.08 -11.99 22.86
C GLY A 177 0.69 -12.48 21.62
N GLU A 178 1.07 -13.75 21.66
CA GLU A 178 1.40 -14.49 20.45
C GLU A 178 0.17 -14.54 19.54
N CYS A 179 0.36 -14.63 18.22
CA CYS A 179 -0.72 -14.95 17.29
C CYS A 179 -1.52 -16.13 17.83
N MET A 180 -2.73 -15.87 18.32
CA MET A 180 -3.70 -16.92 18.61
C MET A 180 -4.12 -17.48 17.26
N VAL A 181 -3.32 -18.43 16.77
CA VAL A 181 -3.84 -19.51 15.95
C VAL A 181 -5.07 -20.01 16.72
N PRO A 182 -6.31 -19.92 16.20
CA PRO A 182 -7.46 -20.48 16.87
C PRO A 182 -7.10 -21.88 17.35
N ASP A 183 -7.47 -22.23 18.59
CA ASP A 183 -7.11 -23.50 19.22
C ASP A 183 -7.50 -24.74 18.37
N ASP A 184 -8.32 -24.54 17.34
CA ASP A 184 -8.82 -25.52 16.37
C ASP A 184 -7.97 -25.69 15.10
N CYS A 185 -6.85 -24.98 14.91
CA CYS A 185 -5.98 -25.27 13.76
C CYS A 185 -5.28 -26.61 13.98
N GLY A 186 -5.68 -27.61 13.19
CA GLY A 186 -5.13 -28.96 13.25
C GLY A 186 -3.60 -28.99 13.02
N PRO A 187 -2.95 -30.15 13.23
CA PRO A 187 -1.50 -30.30 13.12
C PRO A 187 -0.91 -29.92 11.74
N ASP A 188 -1.74 -29.74 10.71
CA ASP A 188 -1.39 -29.26 9.36
C ASP A 188 -1.57 -27.74 9.15
N ARG A 189 -1.89 -26.97 10.20
CA ARG A 189 -2.12 -25.50 10.17
C ARG A 189 -3.23 -25.02 9.25
N THR A 190 -4.21 -25.88 8.96
CA THR A 190 -5.47 -25.48 8.32
C THR A 190 -6.39 -24.88 9.38
N CYS A 191 -6.74 -23.61 9.23
CA CYS A 191 -7.67 -22.96 10.13
C CYS A 191 -9.04 -22.89 9.45
N VAL A 192 -9.97 -23.66 9.99
CA VAL A 192 -11.34 -23.80 9.51
C VAL A 192 -12.24 -23.31 10.64
N GLU A 193 -13.12 -22.36 10.35
CA GLU A 193 -14.15 -21.92 11.28
C GLU A 193 -15.10 -23.09 11.64
N PRO A 194 -15.82 -23.02 12.78
CA PRO A 194 -16.73 -24.09 13.22
C PRO A 194 -17.84 -24.48 12.22
N ASP A 195 -18.09 -23.64 11.21
CA ASP A 195 -19.05 -23.85 10.13
C ASP A 195 -18.47 -24.59 8.91
N GLY A 196 -17.17 -24.87 8.90
CA GLY A 196 -16.48 -25.53 7.79
C GLY A 196 -15.90 -24.58 6.74
N GLU A 197 -16.01 -23.25 6.92
CA GLU A 197 -15.38 -22.25 6.05
C GLU A 197 -13.91 -22.00 6.46
N CYS A 198 -13.04 -21.67 5.51
CA CYS A 198 -11.65 -21.33 5.83
C CYS A 198 -11.58 -19.98 6.55
N ALA A 199 -10.87 -19.91 7.67
CA ALA A 199 -10.69 -18.67 8.42
C ALA A 199 -9.68 -17.76 7.68
N SER A 200 -10.06 -16.50 7.45
CA SER A 200 -9.17 -15.43 6.95
C SER A 200 -8.19 -15.02 8.05
N ILE A 201 -7.22 -15.89 8.37
CA ILE A 201 -6.28 -15.59 9.44
C ILE A 201 -5.16 -14.73 8.89
N PHE A 202 -5.35 -13.43 9.07
CA PHE A 202 -4.24 -12.50 9.08
C PHE A 202 -3.62 -12.51 10.48
N CYS A 203 -2.51 -13.21 10.61
CA CYS A 203 -1.62 -13.11 11.75
C CYS A 203 -0.36 -12.42 11.26
N VAL A 204 -0.11 -11.19 11.74
CA VAL A 204 1.23 -10.59 11.63
C VAL A 204 1.96 -10.83 12.94
N PRO A 205 2.69 -11.95 13.09
CA PRO A 205 3.47 -12.14 14.30
C PRO A 205 4.62 -11.12 14.31
N LEU A 206 4.55 -10.21 15.28
CA LEU A 206 5.64 -9.35 15.72
C LEU A 206 6.85 -10.12 16.30
N THR A 207 6.87 -11.46 16.24
CA THR A 207 7.93 -12.31 16.80
C THR A 207 8.63 -13.23 15.80
N CYS A 208 8.48 -13.02 14.48
CA CYS A 208 9.28 -13.74 13.48
C CYS A 208 10.69 -13.11 13.30
N VAL A 209 11.54 -13.20 14.33
CA VAL A 209 12.99 -12.90 14.24
C VAL A 209 13.75 -14.03 13.51
N ASP A 210 13.08 -15.12 13.14
CA ASP A 210 13.72 -16.29 12.57
C ASP A 210 12.86 -16.87 11.45
N THR A 211 13.40 -16.86 10.22
CA THR A 211 13.14 -17.59 8.94
C THR A 211 11.96 -18.58 8.78
N ARG A 212 10.91 -18.56 9.60
CA ARG A 212 9.87 -19.59 9.73
C ARG A 212 8.44 -19.07 9.74
N CYS A 213 8.24 -17.80 9.40
CA CYS A 213 7.00 -17.36 8.77
C CYS A 213 6.99 -17.93 7.34
N VAL A 214 6.70 -19.24 7.24
CA VAL A 214 6.43 -19.92 5.98
C VAL A 214 5.19 -19.22 5.41
N GLU A 215 5.28 -18.77 4.16
CA GLU A 215 4.12 -18.50 3.30
C GLU A 215 3.10 -19.59 3.61
N LEU A 216 2.08 -19.33 4.43
CA LEU A 216 1.07 -20.37 4.65
C LEU A 216 0.45 -20.53 3.26
N PRO A 217 0.65 -21.68 2.58
CA PRO A 217 0.02 -21.88 1.31
C PRO A 217 -1.46 -21.94 1.66
N ASP A 218 -2.20 -20.89 1.30
CA ASP A 218 -3.63 -20.86 1.52
C ASP A 218 -4.26 -21.87 0.57
N ARG A 219 -4.30 -23.14 1.01
CA ARG A 219 -4.79 -24.27 0.23
C ARG A 219 -6.29 -24.19 -0.02
N CYS A 220 -6.97 -23.16 0.49
CA CYS A 220 -8.40 -22.97 0.30
C CYS A 220 -8.77 -22.37 -1.06
N ALA A 221 -7.82 -21.84 -1.85
CA ALA A 221 -7.94 -21.49 -3.28
C ALA A 221 -9.14 -20.60 -3.70
N ASN A 222 -9.96 -20.13 -2.76
CA ASN A 222 -11.02 -19.17 -3.01
C ASN A 222 -10.38 -17.79 -3.12
N ASP A 223 -10.85 -17.01 -4.09
CA ASP A 223 -10.38 -15.65 -4.32
C ASP A 223 -8.85 -15.53 -4.47
N SER A 224 -8.23 -16.48 -5.18
CA SER A 224 -6.78 -16.47 -5.44
C SER A 224 -5.89 -16.43 -4.17
N GLY A 225 -6.41 -16.92 -3.04
CA GLY A 225 -5.78 -16.81 -1.72
C GLY A 225 -6.29 -15.61 -0.93
N HIS A 226 -7.60 -15.36 -0.97
CA HIS A 226 -8.27 -14.30 -0.22
C HIS A 226 -7.65 -12.90 -0.44
N ILE A 227 -7.28 -12.59 -1.68
CA ILE A 227 -6.54 -11.36 -1.99
C ILE A 227 -7.36 -10.11 -1.64
N HIS A 228 -8.68 -10.12 -1.86
CA HIS A 228 -9.53 -8.96 -1.58
C HIS A 228 -9.82 -8.79 -0.08
N ASP A 229 -9.88 -9.90 0.68
CA ASP A 229 -10.08 -9.86 2.14
C ASP A 229 -8.81 -9.36 2.84
N ASN A 230 -7.67 -9.95 2.47
CA ASN A 230 -6.36 -9.60 3.04
C ASN A 230 -5.95 -8.17 2.66
N ALA A 231 -6.46 -7.63 1.54
CA ALA A 231 -6.13 -6.28 1.08
C ALA A 231 -6.59 -5.20 2.08
N MET A 232 -7.59 -5.52 2.92
CA MET A 232 -8.06 -4.65 3.99
C MET A 232 -7.01 -4.35 5.04
N VAL A 233 -6.06 -5.26 5.24
CA VAL A 233 -4.97 -5.01 6.19
C VAL A 233 -3.97 -4.04 5.60
N VAL A 234 -3.50 -4.31 4.38
CA VAL A 234 -2.54 -3.44 3.70
C VAL A 234 -3.14 -2.05 3.50
N GLY A 235 -4.38 -1.95 3.03
CA GLY A 235 -4.99 -0.64 2.85
C GLY A 235 -5.33 0.06 4.18
N HIS A 236 -5.55 -0.66 5.30
CA HIS A 236 -5.59 -0.02 6.62
C HIS A 236 -4.25 0.59 7.03
N VAL A 237 -3.13 -0.06 6.72
CA VAL A 237 -1.79 0.52 6.94
C VAL A 237 -1.60 1.77 6.10
N LEU A 238 -2.03 1.73 4.83
CA LEU A 238 -1.99 2.91 3.96
C LEU A 238 -2.90 4.03 4.48
N TYR A 239 -4.06 3.70 5.07
CA TYR A 239 -4.91 4.65 5.78
C TYR A 239 -4.20 5.30 6.97
N GLN A 240 -3.57 4.50 7.86
CA GLN A 240 -2.84 5.02 9.02
C GLN A 240 -1.66 5.90 8.60
N MET A 241 -0.94 5.51 7.55
CA MET A 241 0.15 6.30 6.99
C MET A 241 -0.35 7.65 6.45
N THR A 242 -1.53 7.67 5.83
CA THR A 242 -2.04 8.84 5.09
C THR A 242 -2.85 9.80 5.96
N ASP A 243 -3.94 9.32 6.57
CA ASP A 243 -4.95 10.14 7.26
C ASP A 243 -5.03 9.85 8.76
N GLY A 244 -4.73 8.61 9.13
CA GLY A 244 -4.86 8.13 10.49
C GLY A 244 -3.75 8.62 11.39
N THR A 245 -3.94 8.47 12.70
CA THR A 245 -2.82 8.61 13.59
C THR A 245 -2.01 7.31 13.63
N VAL A 246 -0.71 7.40 13.38
CA VAL A 246 0.22 6.30 13.57
C VAL A 246 0.45 6.16 15.07
N SER A 247 -0.12 5.11 15.67
CA SER A 247 0.03 4.78 17.10
C SER A 247 1.08 3.70 17.28
N SER A 248 2.28 4.10 17.67
CA SER A 248 3.33 3.16 18.07
C SER A 248 3.52 3.18 19.59
N ASP A 249 4.35 2.28 20.12
CA ASP A 249 4.85 2.36 21.50
C ASP A 249 5.56 3.71 21.80
N LEU A 250 5.81 4.53 20.76
CA LEU A 250 6.43 5.86 20.79
C LEU A 250 5.42 7.01 20.86
N GLY A 251 4.11 6.72 20.84
CA GLY A 251 3.03 7.70 20.89
C GLY A 251 2.23 7.84 19.58
N THR A 252 1.31 8.80 19.58
CA THR A 252 0.38 9.08 18.48
C THR A 252 0.90 10.24 17.63
N ARG A 253 1.02 10.06 16.31
CA ARG A 253 1.35 11.11 15.34
C ARG A 253 0.36 11.17 14.20
N ASP A 254 0.15 12.35 13.62
CA ASP A 254 -0.69 12.53 12.43
C ASP A 254 -0.06 11.83 11.20
N GLY A 255 -0.90 11.39 10.27
CA GLY A 255 -0.46 10.85 8.98
C GLY A 255 0.19 11.91 8.08
N ILE A 256 0.85 11.46 7.01
CA ILE A 256 1.60 12.34 6.10
C ILE A 256 0.73 13.11 5.10
N GLY A 257 -0.56 12.79 5.04
CA GLY A 257 -1.53 13.35 4.08
C GLY A 257 -1.48 12.70 2.70
N SER A 258 -2.61 12.75 2.00
CA SER A 258 -2.83 12.13 0.67
C SER A 258 -1.79 12.53 -0.37
N VAL A 259 -1.48 13.83 -0.48
CA VAL A 259 -0.54 14.35 -1.48
C VAL A 259 0.84 13.69 -1.37
N LYS A 260 1.36 13.50 -0.15
CA LYS A 260 2.67 12.85 0.05
C LYS A 260 2.56 11.33 -0.12
N ALA A 261 1.50 10.73 0.44
CA ALA A 261 1.26 9.29 0.37
C ALA A 261 1.16 8.78 -1.07
N GLU A 262 0.39 9.45 -1.92
CA GLU A 262 0.22 9.11 -3.33
C GLU A 262 1.56 9.08 -4.08
N GLN A 263 2.43 10.06 -3.82
CA GLN A 263 3.73 10.17 -4.48
C GLN A 263 4.68 9.05 -4.04
N ILE A 264 4.69 8.72 -2.75
CA ILE A 264 5.52 7.62 -2.21
C ILE A 264 5.03 6.28 -2.76
N VAL A 265 3.71 6.04 -2.75
CA VAL A 265 3.11 4.81 -3.26
C VAL A 265 3.31 4.67 -4.77
N TYR A 266 3.09 5.73 -5.54
CA TYR A 266 3.33 5.73 -6.99
C TYR A 266 4.79 5.42 -7.33
N ARG A 267 5.74 6.04 -6.62
CA ARG A 267 7.16 5.81 -6.81
C ARG A 267 7.54 4.36 -6.48
N ALA A 268 7.06 3.82 -5.35
CA ALA A 268 7.25 2.42 -4.98
C ALA A 268 6.74 1.46 -6.06
N LEU A 269 5.59 1.78 -6.68
CA LEU A 269 4.98 0.99 -7.73
C LEU A 269 5.73 1.05 -9.07
N THR A 270 6.37 2.18 -9.41
CA THR A 270 6.86 2.45 -10.77
C THR A 270 8.38 2.40 -10.94
N GLU A 271 9.15 2.67 -9.90
CA GLU A 271 10.62 2.82 -9.98
C GLU A 271 11.38 1.52 -9.65
N GLY A 272 10.70 0.37 -9.75
CA GLY A 272 11.31 -0.95 -9.62
C GLY A 272 11.54 -1.43 -8.17
N TYR A 273 10.96 -0.76 -7.17
CA TYR A 273 10.98 -1.23 -5.79
C TYR A 273 10.06 -2.43 -5.54
N LEU A 274 8.96 -2.51 -6.29
CA LEU A 274 8.06 -3.66 -6.32
C LEU A 274 8.29 -4.51 -7.57
N GLY A 275 8.10 -5.82 -7.43
CA GLY A 275 8.16 -6.79 -8.52
C GLY A 275 7.09 -7.88 -8.38
N PRO A 276 7.05 -8.86 -9.28
CA PRO A 276 5.92 -9.78 -9.40
C PRO A 276 5.58 -10.60 -8.14
N ALA A 277 6.55 -10.82 -7.27
CA ALA A 277 6.42 -11.60 -6.04
C ALA A 277 6.47 -10.74 -4.76
N SER A 278 6.38 -9.41 -4.88
CA SER A 278 6.45 -8.53 -3.72
C SER A 278 5.20 -8.68 -2.83
N GLY A 279 5.39 -9.26 -1.65
CA GLY A 279 4.37 -9.36 -0.59
C GLY A 279 4.48 -8.22 0.43
N TYR A 280 3.97 -8.44 1.64
CA TYR A 280 3.80 -7.37 2.64
C TYR A 280 5.12 -6.72 3.07
N ARG A 281 6.15 -7.55 3.34
CA ARG A 281 7.47 -7.04 3.74
C ARG A 281 8.16 -6.29 2.61
N GLN A 282 7.95 -6.69 1.37
CA GLN A 282 8.50 -5.99 0.20
C GLN A 282 7.77 -4.66 -0.04
N LEU A 283 6.46 -4.59 0.20
CA LEU A 283 5.72 -3.32 0.17
C LEU A 283 6.26 -2.32 1.19
N ALA A 284 6.42 -2.74 2.45
CA ALA A 284 7.03 -1.91 3.47
C ALA A 284 8.41 -1.38 3.03
N SER A 285 9.25 -2.26 2.47
CA SER A 285 10.60 -1.87 2.00
C SER A 285 10.51 -0.87 0.86
N ALA A 286 9.60 -1.11 -0.07
CA ALA A 286 9.44 -0.28 -1.24
C ALA A 286 9.00 1.14 -0.86
N LEU A 287 8.09 1.28 0.10
CA LEU A 287 7.62 2.59 0.57
C LEU A 287 8.67 3.32 1.41
N GLU A 288 9.40 2.61 2.27
CA GLU A 288 10.57 3.17 2.98
C GLU A 288 11.59 3.73 1.98
N PHE A 289 12.04 2.91 1.02
CA PHE A 289 13.04 3.34 0.05
C PHE A 289 12.53 4.44 -0.89
N ALA A 290 11.25 4.38 -1.28
CA ALA A 290 10.64 5.43 -2.08
C ALA A 290 10.60 6.77 -1.33
N CYS A 291 10.27 6.75 -0.03
CA CYS A 291 10.28 7.93 0.81
C CYS A 291 11.71 8.51 0.95
N SER A 292 12.70 7.67 1.27
CA SER A 292 14.10 8.12 1.38
C SER A 292 14.66 8.67 0.06
N ASP A 293 14.24 8.15 -1.11
CA ASP A 293 14.67 8.67 -2.42
C ASP A 293 14.16 10.10 -2.66
N PHE A 294 13.00 10.49 -2.10
CA PHE A 294 12.56 11.89 -2.14
C PHE A 294 13.48 12.81 -1.32
N LEU A 295 13.98 12.37 -0.17
CA LEU A 295 14.94 13.12 0.65
C LEU A 295 16.23 13.36 -0.14
N LEU A 296 16.74 12.32 -0.82
CA LEU A 296 17.94 12.41 -1.65
C LEU A 296 17.72 13.32 -2.86
N ARG A 297 16.60 13.20 -3.58
CA ARG A 297 16.37 14.01 -4.79
C ARG A 297 16.02 15.47 -4.50
N GLY A 298 15.48 15.77 -3.32
CA GLY A 298 15.35 17.14 -2.81
C GLY A 298 16.70 17.85 -2.70
N THR A 299 17.78 17.12 -2.35
CA THR A 299 19.15 17.64 -2.35
C THR A 299 19.76 17.80 -3.76
N LEU A 300 19.21 17.10 -4.76
CA LEU A 300 19.69 17.10 -6.16
C LEU A 300 18.96 18.09 -7.08
N GLY A 301 17.87 18.73 -6.62
CA GLY A 301 17.28 19.92 -7.25
C GLY A 301 16.57 19.73 -8.60
N THR A 302 16.10 18.53 -8.96
CA THR A 302 15.53 18.25 -10.30
C THR A 302 14.10 17.68 -10.32
N GLY A 303 13.25 18.02 -9.36
CA GLY A 303 11.83 17.61 -9.40
C GLY A 303 10.91 18.45 -8.53
N PRO A 304 9.58 18.32 -8.66
CA PRO A 304 8.64 18.90 -7.71
C PRO A 304 8.97 18.40 -6.30
N THR A 305 9.30 19.33 -5.40
CA THR A 305 9.58 19.03 -4.00
C THR A 305 8.24 18.92 -3.28
N PHE A 306 7.77 17.68 -3.05
CA PHE A 306 6.57 17.41 -2.25
C PHE A 306 6.75 17.70 -0.74
N ASP A 307 7.82 18.40 -0.37
CA ASP A 307 8.25 18.70 1.00
C ASP A 307 8.16 17.46 1.92
N ILE A 308 8.61 16.32 1.38
CA ILE A 308 8.78 15.09 2.14
C ILE A 308 10.02 15.28 3.01
N THR A 309 9.84 15.09 4.30
CA THR A 309 10.82 15.27 5.36
C THR A 309 11.24 13.92 5.95
N PRO A 310 12.35 13.85 6.70
CA PRO A 310 12.69 12.65 7.45
C PRO A 310 11.56 12.18 8.37
N GLU A 311 10.84 13.13 8.99
CA GLU A 311 9.71 12.83 9.85
C GLU A 311 8.58 12.11 9.10
N ASP A 312 8.25 12.54 7.87
CA ASP A 312 7.26 11.85 7.04
C ASP A 312 7.68 10.40 6.77
N CYS A 313 8.96 10.15 6.52
CA CYS A 313 9.46 8.79 6.31
C CYS A 313 9.46 7.95 7.59
N GLY A 314 9.67 8.56 8.76
CA GLY A 314 9.45 7.91 10.05
C GLY A 314 7.99 7.50 10.26
N VAL A 315 7.03 8.34 9.85
CA VAL A 315 5.59 7.99 9.85
C VAL A 315 5.31 6.77 8.93
N VAL A 316 5.93 6.72 7.74
CA VAL A 316 5.84 5.57 6.83
C VAL A 316 6.37 4.30 7.51
N ILE A 317 7.58 4.33 8.08
CA ILE A 317 8.19 3.19 8.78
C ILE A 317 7.26 2.70 9.91
N ASN A 318 6.78 3.63 10.73
CA ASN A 318 6.01 3.33 11.92
C ASN A 318 4.61 2.80 11.59
N ALA A 319 3.96 3.22 10.50
CA ALA A 319 2.68 2.65 10.06
C ALA A 319 2.81 1.14 9.78
N PHE A 320 3.88 0.72 9.10
CA PHE A 320 4.14 -0.69 8.82
C PHE A 320 4.63 -1.46 10.06
N HIS A 321 5.32 -0.80 10.98
CA HIS A 321 5.68 -1.41 12.27
C HIS A 321 4.45 -1.72 13.12
N ASN A 322 3.52 -0.79 13.25
CA ASN A 322 2.30 -0.95 14.07
C ASN A 322 1.40 -2.08 13.59
N ALA A 323 1.43 -2.35 12.29
CA ALA A 323 0.72 -3.47 11.68
C ALA A 323 1.53 -4.78 11.68
N GLY A 324 2.70 -4.81 12.32
CA GLY A 324 3.59 -5.97 12.39
C GLY A 324 4.34 -6.30 11.10
N MET A 325 4.12 -5.54 10.02
CA MET A 325 4.81 -5.76 8.73
C MET A 325 6.31 -5.39 8.81
N ARG A 326 6.69 -4.70 9.90
CA ARG A 326 8.07 -4.41 10.31
C ARG A 326 8.33 -4.68 11.78
N SER A 327 9.53 -5.20 12.05
CA SER A 327 9.96 -5.55 13.41
C SER A 327 10.49 -4.35 14.19
N PHE A 328 11.01 -3.33 13.51
CA PHE A 328 11.68 -2.20 14.14
C PHE A 328 10.98 -0.90 13.73
N PRO A 329 10.60 -0.05 14.69
CA PRO A 329 10.10 1.29 14.42
C PRO A 329 11.25 2.23 14.04
N ASP A 330 10.90 3.49 13.80
CA ASP A 330 11.78 4.66 13.78
C ASP A 330 11.38 5.55 14.97
N GLY A 331 12.19 5.46 16.03
CA GLY A 331 11.98 6.04 17.36
C GLY A 331 11.87 7.55 17.39
N ASP A 332 12.75 8.20 16.65
CA ASP A 332 12.97 9.64 16.65
C ASP A 332 12.57 10.32 15.33
N TYR A 333 12.08 9.54 14.37
CA TYR A 333 11.47 9.97 13.11
C TYR A 333 12.50 10.65 12.21
N ASP A 334 13.67 10.02 12.07
CA ASP A 334 14.79 10.51 11.29
C ASP A 334 14.92 9.80 9.93
N ALA A 335 13.97 8.94 9.59
CA ALA A 335 13.90 8.08 8.41
C ALA A 335 14.81 6.84 8.44
N VAL A 336 15.43 6.53 9.58
CA VAL A 336 16.27 5.35 9.79
C VAL A 336 15.65 4.48 10.88
N PRO A 337 15.22 3.23 10.57
CA PRO A 337 14.70 2.36 11.61
C PRO A 337 15.73 2.06 12.70
N ASP A 338 15.29 1.91 13.95
CA ASP A 338 16.11 1.78 15.16
C ASP A 338 17.20 0.69 15.09
N ASN A 339 17.02 -0.35 14.28
CA ASN A 339 18.00 -1.43 14.12
C ASN A 339 19.12 -1.10 13.12
N ARG A 340 18.95 -0.05 12.33
CA ARG A 340 19.92 0.51 11.40
C ARG A 340 20.47 1.85 11.89
N ASP A 341 19.77 2.47 12.84
CA ASP A 341 20.14 3.74 13.42
C ASP A 341 21.30 3.58 14.43
N ASN A 342 22.37 4.36 14.23
CA ASN A 342 23.47 4.42 15.17
C ASN A 342 23.15 5.22 16.44
N CYS A 343 22.10 6.06 16.44
CA CYS A 343 21.57 6.80 17.57
C CYS A 343 20.02 6.75 17.69
N PRO A 344 19.40 5.58 18.02
CA PRO A 344 17.93 5.33 18.00
C PRO A 344 16.99 6.22 18.84
N GLY A 345 17.47 7.29 19.46
CA GLY A 345 16.64 8.23 20.20
C GLY A 345 17.10 9.68 20.05
N ILE A 346 17.96 9.96 19.06
CA ILE A 346 18.43 11.28 18.69
C ILE A 346 18.42 11.36 17.17
N ALA A 347 17.42 12.06 16.62
CA ALA A 347 17.21 12.13 15.18
C ALA A 347 18.47 12.58 14.43
N ASN A 348 19.00 11.69 13.60
CA ASN A 348 20.24 11.89 12.87
C ASN A 348 20.21 11.19 11.50
N PRO A 349 19.42 11.72 10.54
CA PRO A 349 19.17 11.04 9.26
C PRO A 349 20.42 10.69 8.45
N GLU A 350 21.51 11.44 8.65
CA GLU A 350 22.82 11.25 7.99
C GLU A 350 23.67 10.16 8.65
N GLN A 351 23.30 9.72 9.85
CA GLN A 351 23.98 8.69 10.64
C GLN A 351 25.41 9.09 11.03
N ASP A 352 25.66 10.38 11.17
CA ASP A 352 26.95 10.97 11.56
C ASP A 352 27.04 11.30 13.06
N ASP A 353 25.90 11.33 13.77
CA ASP A 353 25.90 11.61 15.20
C ASP A 353 26.54 10.48 16.00
N ILE A 354 27.43 10.87 16.89
CA ILE A 354 28.10 9.96 17.83
C ILE A 354 27.70 10.24 19.28
N GLU A 355 26.82 11.20 19.53
CA GLU A 355 26.49 11.66 20.88
C GLU A 355 25.80 10.58 21.74
N CYS A 356 25.15 9.61 21.09
CA CYS A 356 24.57 8.44 21.71
C CYS A 356 25.60 7.31 21.97
N LEU A 357 26.80 7.37 21.36
CA LEU A 357 27.83 6.35 21.53
C LEU A 357 28.38 6.43 22.95
N ARG A 358 28.17 5.34 23.69
CA ARG A 358 28.75 5.13 25.00
C ARG A 358 30.05 4.37 24.86
N VAL A 359 31.16 5.05 25.06
CA VAL A 359 32.44 4.36 25.17
C VAL A 359 32.66 3.93 26.62
N ARG A 360 32.97 2.65 26.79
CA ARG A 360 33.45 2.11 28.05
C ARG A 360 34.96 1.90 27.95
N ILE A 361 35.71 2.66 28.75
CA ILE A 361 37.14 2.49 28.94
C ILE A 361 37.33 1.71 30.24
N ASP A 362 38.06 0.59 30.22
CA ASP A 362 38.31 -0.21 31.43
C ASP A 362 38.92 0.66 32.55
N GLY A 363 38.27 0.70 33.71
CA GLY A 363 38.65 1.57 34.85
C GLY A 363 37.98 2.94 34.87
N VAL A 364 37.18 3.29 33.87
CA VAL A 364 36.40 4.54 33.78
C VAL A 364 34.91 4.19 33.67
N SER A 365 34.05 4.94 34.36
CA SER A 365 32.59 4.83 34.17
C SER A 365 32.23 5.09 32.70
N ALA A 366 31.21 4.42 32.18
CA ALA A 366 30.75 4.67 30.81
C ALA A 366 30.39 6.16 30.64
N MET A 367 30.85 6.78 29.56
CA MET A 367 30.63 8.20 29.26
C MET A 367 30.06 8.32 27.84
N ASN A 368 29.16 9.28 27.64
CA ASN A 368 28.72 9.65 26.29
C ASN A 368 29.86 10.41 25.61
N VAL A 369 30.23 9.98 24.41
CA VAL A 369 31.22 10.68 23.60
C VAL A 369 30.46 11.69 22.75
N ARG A 370 30.57 12.98 23.07
CA ARG A 370 29.80 14.03 22.37
C ARG A 370 30.39 14.44 21.01
N ASP A 371 31.68 14.20 20.81
CA ASP A 371 32.35 14.50 19.54
C ASP A 371 33.71 13.78 19.45
N ARG A 372 34.28 13.75 18.24
CA ARG A 372 35.55 13.09 17.93
C ARG A 372 36.73 13.73 18.66
N GLU A 373 36.65 15.02 18.94
CA GLU A 373 37.70 15.80 19.60
C GLU A 373 37.82 15.42 21.08
N THR A 374 36.68 15.29 21.75
CA THR A 374 36.50 14.82 23.13
C THR A 374 36.99 13.37 23.28
N PHE A 375 36.65 12.50 22.32
CA PHE A 375 37.17 11.12 22.30
C PHE A 375 38.70 11.07 22.19
N THR A 376 39.27 11.88 21.29
CA THR A 376 40.71 11.92 21.04
C THR A 376 41.45 12.45 22.28
N ALA A 377 40.94 13.51 22.91
CA ALA A 377 41.49 14.05 24.14
C ALA A 377 41.50 13.05 25.32
N LEU A 378 40.49 12.16 25.39
CA LEU A 378 40.39 11.10 26.40
C LEU A 378 41.47 10.02 26.24
N ILE A 379 41.79 9.65 25.00
CA ILE A 379 42.82 8.62 24.71
C ILE A 379 44.22 9.21 24.87
N GLU A 380 44.42 10.46 24.46
CA GLU A 380 45.73 11.12 24.56
C GLU A 380 46.13 11.45 26.01
N GLY A 381 45.16 11.59 26.92
CA GLY A 381 45.38 11.96 28.32
C GLY A 381 45.60 10.81 29.30
N GLY A 382 45.42 9.54 28.92
CA GLY A 382 45.58 8.40 29.85
C GLY A 382 46.72 7.44 29.50
N THR A 383 47.04 6.55 30.42
CA THR A 383 48.08 5.53 30.23
C THR A 383 47.48 4.22 29.72
N PRO A 384 47.90 3.71 28.54
CA PRO A 384 47.45 2.43 27.99
C PRO A 384 47.83 1.24 28.89
N PRO A 385 47.17 0.06 28.76
CA PRO A 385 46.28 -0.34 27.67
C PRO A 385 44.79 -0.01 27.89
N TYR A 386 44.11 0.30 26.81
CA TYR A 386 42.65 0.46 26.78
C TYR A 386 42.00 -0.75 26.12
N SER A 387 40.92 -1.23 26.71
CA SER A 387 39.97 -2.13 26.06
C SER A 387 38.79 -1.28 25.61
N ILE A 388 38.56 -1.22 24.30
CA ILE A 388 37.39 -0.54 23.73
C ILE A 388 36.41 -1.64 23.33
N ARG A 389 35.25 -1.66 23.97
CA ARG A 389 34.11 -2.48 23.55
C ARG A 389 33.06 -1.57 22.93
N TRP A 390 32.70 -1.88 21.69
CA TRP A 390 31.57 -1.31 20.96
C TRP A 390 30.30 -2.06 21.35
#